data_AF-A0A081BG73-F1
#
_entry.id   AF-A0A081BG73-F1
#
_cell.length_a   1.000
_cell.length_b   1.000
_cell.length_c   1.000
_cell.angle_alpha   90.00
_cell.angle_beta   90.00
_cell.angle_gamma   90.00
#
_symmetry.space_group_name_H-M   'P 1'
#
loop_
_entity.id
_entity.type
_entity.pdbx_description
1 polymer ?
#
loop_
_entity_poly.entity_id
_entity_poly.type
_entity_poly.pdbx_seq_one_letter_code
_entity_poly.pdbx_strand_id
1 'polypeptide(L)' 'MPKWLSYTIILGVPLVIISTVLYFTYGWPINSVTTIIVWFVTWLVSMMVVTVLYMWLIIGLWRK' A
#
# COMPACT_ATOMS: atom_id res chain seq x y z
N MET A 1 -2.76 21.12 2.39
CA MET A 1 -1.55 20.36 2.05
C MET A 1 -1.15 20.70 0.63
N PRO A 2 0.14 20.96 0.37
CA PRO A 2 0.63 21.15 -0.98
C PRO A 2 0.50 19.84 -1.77
N LYS A 3 0.09 19.93 -3.05
CA LYS A 3 -0.28 18.77 -3.89
C LYS A 3 0.81 17.68 -3.91
N TRP A 4 2.09 18.08 -3.92
CA TRP A 4 3.23 17.18 -3.93
C TRP A 4 3.27 16.24 -2.72
N LEU A 5 2.95 16.74 -1.51
CA LEU A 5 3.00 15.95 -0.27
C LEU A 5 1.99 14.79 -0.31
N SER A 6 0.80 15.05 -0.86
CA SER A 6 -0.22 14.02 -0.97
C SER A 6 0.14 12.94 -1.98
N TYR A 7 0.80 13.30 -3.11
CA TYR A 7 1.34 12.31 -4.04
C TYR A 7 2.44 11.46 -3.38
N THR A 8 3.30 12.07 -2.56
CA THR A 8 4.34 11.33 -1.82
C THR A 8 3.72 10.36 -0.82
N ILE A 9 2.62 10.71 -0.15
CA ILE A 9 1.92 9.81 0.79
C ILE A 9 1.27 8.64 0.05
N ILE A 10 0.60 8.90 -1.07
CA ILE A 10 -0.06 7.87 -1.89
C ILE A 10 0.93 6.82 -2.38
N LEU A 11 2.16 7.22 -2.73
CA LEU A 11 3.19 6.29 -3.19
C LEU A 11 4.02 5.71 -2.05
N GLY A 12 4.32 6.52 -1.03
CA GLY A 12 5.20 6.14 0.08
C GLY A 12 4.57 5.08 1.00
N VAL A 13 3.29 5.22 1.33
CA VAL A 13 2.61 4.28 2.24
C VAL A 13 2.58 2.85 1.69
N PRO A 14 2.16 2.62 0.43
CA PRO A 14 2.23 1.29 -0.20
C PRO A 14 3.64 0.72 -0.26
N LEU A 15 4.63 1.56 -0.60
CA LEU A 15 6.03 1.14 -0.68
C LEU A 15 6.54 0.63 0.66
N VAL A 16 6.22 1.30 1.77
CA VAL A 16 6.61 0.84 3.11
C VAL A 16 5.94 -0.48 3.46
N ILE A 17 4.65 -0.63 3.17
CA ILE A 17 3.90 -1.88 3.44
C ILE A 17 4.53 -3.05 2.67
N ILE A 18 4.73 -2.90 1.36
CA ILE A 18 5.30 -3.94 0.51
C ILE A 18 6.73 -4.29 0.95
N SER A 19 7.57 -3.28 1.19
CA SER A 19 8.97 -3.48 1.60
C SER A 19 9.07 -4.23 2.94
N THR A 20 8.18 -3.89 3.88
CA THR A 20 8.13 -4.55 5.19
C THR A 20 7.76 -6.03 5.05
N VAL A 21 6.75 -6.34 4.24
CA VAL A 21 6.33 -7.74 4.03
C VAL A 21 7.38 -8.54 3.27
N LEU A 22 8.05 -7.94 2.29
CA LEU A 22 9.18 -8.58 1.60
C LEU A 22 10.32 -8.90 2.58
N TYR A 23 10.61 -7.99 3.51
CA TYR A 23 11.60 -8.23 4.57
C TYR A 23 11.18 -9.38 5.49
N PHE A 24 9.91 -9.42 5.93
CA PHE A 24 9.40 -10.47 6.81
C PHE A 24 9.33 -11.84 6.14
N THR A 25 9.03 -11.88 4.84
CA THR A 25 8.93 -13.12 4.05
C THR A 25 10.24 -13.49 3.38
N TYR A 26 11.34 -12.78 3.71
CA TYR A 26 12.65 -13.08 3.16
C TYR A 26 13.11 -14.49 3.58
N GLY A 27 13.44 -15.32 2.59
CA GLY A 27 13.82 -16.72 2.79
C GLY A 27 12.64 -17.70 2.95
N TRP A 28 11.40 -17.22 2.88
CA TRP A 28 10.24 -18.12 2.87
C TRP A 28 10.14 -18.88 1.53
N PRO A 29 9.65 -20.13 1.51
CA PRO A 29 9.45 -20.84 0.26
C PRO A 29 8.35 -20.14 -0.56
N ILE A 30 8.68 -19.75 -1.79
CA ILE A 30 7.77 -19.03 -2.70
C ILE A 30 6.49 -19.85 -2.98
N ASN A 31 6.64 -21.17 -3.07
CA ASN A 31 5.54 -22.09 -3.37
C ASN A 31 4.74 -22.48 -2.13
N SER A 32 5.07 -21.97 -0.94
CA SER A 32 4.29 -22.26 0.25
C SER A 32 2.96 -21.50 0.19
N VAL A 33 1.87 -22.19 0.57
CA VAL A 33 0.53 -21.60 0.64
C VAL A 33 0.54 -20.38 1.56
N THR A 34 1.31 -20.42 2.66
CA THR A 34 1.47 -19.31 3.60
C THR A 34 2.05 -18.06 2.93
N THR A 35 3.14 -18.18 2.17
CA THR A 35 3.74 -17.05 1.45
C THR A 35 2.76 -16.44 0.47
N ILE A 36 2.05 -17.28 -0.29
CA ILE A 36 1.06 -16.84 -1.29
C ILE A 36 -0.07 -16.07 -0.60
N ILE A 37 -0.60 -16.57 0.51
CA ILE A 37 -1.67 -15.90 1.26
C ILE A 37 -1.18 -14.56 1.81
N VAL A 38 0.01 -14.52 2.44
CA VAL A 38 0.55 -13.28 3.01
C VAL A 38 0.74 -12.23 1.92
N TRP A 39 1.30 -12.62 0.77
CA TRP A 39 1.51 -11.69 -0.35
C TRP A 39 0.18 -11.22 -0.95
N PHE A 40 -0.80 -12.11 -1.10
CA PHE A 40 -2.13 -11.76 -1.59
C PHE A 40 -2.85 -10.78 -0.64
N VAL A 41 -2.83 -11.05 0.67
CA VAL A 41 -3.40 -10.14 1.68
C VAL A 41 -2.70 -8.80 1.67
N THR A 42 -1.37 -8.80 1.58
CA THR A 42 -0.57 -7.56 1.52
C THR A 42 -0.93 -6.72 0.30
N TRP A 43 -1.07 -7.36 -0.86
CA TRP A 43 -1.51 -6.70 -2.08
C TRP A 43 -2.92 -6.10 -1.92
N LEU A 44 -3.86 -6.85 -1.36
CA LEU A 44 -5.24 -6.41 -1.09
C LEU A 44 -5.28 -5.18 -0.18
N VAL A 45 -4.56 -5.26 0.94
CA VAL A 45 -4.45 -4.16 1.91
C VAL A 45 -3.82 -2.93 1.24
N SER A 46 -2.75 -3.13 0.46
CA SER A 46 -2.09 -2.04 -0.25
C SER A 46 -3.04 -1.36 -1.24
N MET A 47 -3.82 -2.11 -2.00
CA MET A 47 -4.81 -1.55 -2.93
C MET A 47 -5.91 -0.79 -2.18
N MET A 48 -6.45 -1.34 -1.09
CA MET A 48 -7.46 -0.66 -0.28
C MET A 48 -6.94 0.66 0.30
N VAL A 49 -5.72 0.67 0.84
CA VAL A 49 -5.09 1.87 1.38
C VAL A 49 -4.91 2.94 0.29
N VAL A 50 -4.42 2.54 -0.89
CA VAL A 50 -4.29 3.44 -2.05
C VAL A 50 -5.65 4.02 -2.42
N THR A 51 -6.69 3.19 -2.56
CA THR A 51 -8.04 3.64 -2.91
C THR A 51 -8.59 4.64 -1.90
N VAL A 52 -8.45 4.38 -0.60
CA VAL A 52 -8.91 5.29 0.45
C VAL A 52 -8.15 6.62 0.41
N LEU A 53 -6.82 6.58 0.25
CA LEU A 53 -5.99 7.78 0.12
C LEU A 53 -6.37 8.60 -1.12
N TYR A 54 -6.64 7.94 -2.25
CA TYR A 54 -7.11 8.59 -3.47
C TYR A 54 -8.49 9.23 -3.30
N MET A 55 -9.45 8.52 -2.71
CA MET A 55 -10.78 9.08 -2.45
C MET A 55 -10.67 10.30 -1.52
N TRP A 56 -9.87 10.21 -0.47
CA TRP A 56 -9.64 11.31 0.45
C TRP A 56 -8.98 12.51 -0.24
N LEU A 57 -8.03 12.27 -1.16
CA LEU A 57 -7.42 13.30 -1.98
C LEU A 57 -8.44 14.01 -2.86
N ILE A 58 -9.26 13.26 -3.61
CA ILE A 58 -10.25 13.80 -4.56
C ILE A 58 -11.33 14.59 -3.79
N ILE A 59 -11.89 14.00 -2.73
CA ILE A 59 -12.92 14.64 -1.90
C ILE A 59 -12.35 15.86 -1.18
N GLY A 60 -11.12 15.78 -0.69
CA GLY A 60 -10.43 16.89 -0.02
C GLY A 60 -10.02 18.02 -0.97
N LEU A 61 -9.77 17.72 -2.25
CA LEU A 61 -9.56 18.70 -3.32
C LEU A 61 -10.86 19.38 -3.75
N TRP A 62 -11.97 18.65 -3.80
CA TRP A 62 -13.27 19.19 -4.22
C TRP A 62 -13.92 20.09 -3.16
N ARG A 63 -13.49 19.97 -1.90
CA ARG A 63 -13.97 20.77 -0.76
C ARG A 63 -13.23 22.11 -0.57
N LYS A 64 -12.32 22.46 -1.47
CA LYS A 64 -11.58 23.74 -1.49
C LYS A 64 -11.94 24.56 -2.71
#